data_AF-A0A2X2VUY5-F1
#
_entry.id   AF-A0A2X2VUY5-F1
#
_cell.length_a   1.000
_cell.length_b   1.000
_cell.length_c   1.000
_cell.angle_alpha   90.00
_cell.angle_beta   90.00
_cell.angle_gamma   90.00
#
_symmetry.space_group_name_H-M   'P 1'
#
loop_
_entity.id
_entity.type
_entity.pdbx_description
1 polymer ?
#
loop_
_entity_poly.entity_id
_entity_poly.type
_entity_poly.pdbx_seq_one_letter_code
_entity_poly.pdbx_strand_id
1 'polypeptide(L)' 'MKGIFTAFLITSVLPVHAGVVIYGTRIIYPAEKKEVLVQLMNQGGTFFTGAVVD' A
#
# COMPACT_ATOMS: atom_id res chain seq x y z
N MET A 1 -17.90 -24.75 -21.97
CA MET A 1 -17.01 -24.84 -20.79
C MET A 1 -16.06 -23.65 -20.62
N LYS A 2 -15.75 -22.85 -21.66
CA LYS A 2 -14.83 -21.69 -21.55
C LYS A 2 -15.33 -20.55 -20.65
N GLY A 3 -16.63 -20.25 -20.67
CA GLY A 3 -17.21 -19.15 -19.88
C GLY A 3 -17.18 -19.37 -18.35
N ILE A 4 -17.18 -20.63 -17.89
CA ILE A 4 -17.12 -20.96 -16.46
C ILE A 4 -15.72 -20.66 -15.92
N PHE A 5 -14.67 -20.97 -16.69
CA PHE A 5 -13.30 -20.62 -16.33
C PHE A 5 -13.09 -19.11 -16.26
N THR A 6 -13.65 -18.36 -17.21
CA THR A 6 -13.59 -16.89 -17.20
C THR A 6 -14.33 -16.30 -16.00
N ALA A 7 -15.51 -16.83 -15.65
CA ALA A 7 -16.25 -16.39 -14.48
C ALA A 7 -15.46 -16.64 -13.18
N PHE A 8 -14.81 -17.79 -13.05
CA PHE A 8 -13.98 -18.12 -11.90
C PHE A 8 -12.77 -17.19 -11.76
N LEU A 9 -12.14 -16.82 -12.87
CA LEU A 9 -10.99 -15.91 -12.89
C LEU A 9 -11.35 -14.48 -12.46
N ILE A 10 -12.55 -14.02 -12.82
CA ILE A 10 -13.04 -12.70 -12.41
C ILE A 10 -13.33 -12.67 -10.90
N THR A 11 -13.79 -13.79 -10.33
CA THR A 11 -14.07 -13.89 -8.88
C THR A 11 -12.82 -14.01 -8.00
N SER A 12 -11.64 -14.33 -8.57
CA SER A 12 -10.40 -14.46 -7.79
C SER A 12 -9.68 -13.14 -7.50
N VAL A 13 -10.18 -12.01 -8.00
CA VAL A 13 -9.57 -10.70 -7.75
C VAL A 13 -10.06 -10.16 -6.39
N LEU A 14 -9.32 -10.47 -5.32
CA LEU A 14 -9.55 -9.86 -4.02
C LEU A 14 -9.02 -8.42 -4.02
N PRO A 15 -9.75 -7.46 -3.43
CA PRO A 15 -9.29 -6.08 -3.36
C PRO A 15 -8.07 -5.97 -2.44
N VAL A 16 -6.92 -5.63 -3.03
CA VAL A 16 -5.72 -5.24 -2.29
C VAL A 16 -5.90 -3.82 -1.78
N HIS A 17 -6.09 -3.69 -0.47
CA HIS A 17 -6.12 -2.39 0.19
C HIS A 17 -4.71 -2.05 0.67
N ALA A 18 -4.07 -1.07 0.02
CA ALA A 18 -2.84 -0.46 0.49
C ALA A 18 -3.18 0.74 1.37
N GLY A 19 -2.74 0.71 2.63
CA GLY A 19 -2.89 1.83 3.57
C GLY A 19 -1.53 2.42 3.88
N VAL A 20 -1.39 3.74 3.82
CA VAL A 20 -0.22 4.46 4.32
C VAL A 20 -0.70 5.54 5.27
N VAL A 21 -0.12 5.57 6.46
CA VAL A 21 -0.35 6.62 7.45
C VAL A 21 0.82 7.59 7.42
N ILE A 22 0.49 8.86 7.21
CA ILE A 22 1.40 9.98 7.43
C ILE A 22 1.01 10.60 8.77
N TYR A 23 1.98 10.77 9.66
CA TYR A 23 1.72 11.36 10.96
C TYR A 23 1.55 12.88 10.83
N GLY A 24 0.29 13.30 10.60
CA GLY A 24 -0.12 14.69 10.48
C GLY A 24 -0.91 14.95 9.19
N THR A 25 -1.79 15.95 9.22
CA THR A 25 -2.57 16.39 8.05
C THR A 25 -1.94 17.56 7.31
N ARG A 26 -0.85 18.11 7.85
CA ARG A 26 -0.05 19.18 7.26
C ARG A 26 1.40 19.10 7.72
N ILE A 27 2.32 19.52 6.87
CA ILE A 27 3.75 19.66 7.17
C ILE A 27 4.05 21.16 7.14
N ILE A 28 4.59 21.70 8.23
CA ILE A 28 5.06 23.09 8.28
C ILE A 28 6.52 23.08 7.89
N TYR A 29 6.85 23.85 6.85
CA TYR A 29 8.19 23.95 6.34
C TYR A 29 8.84 25.26 6.80
N PRO A 30 9.83 25.24 7.70
CA PRO A 30 10.51 26.45 8.16
C PRO A 30 11.45 27.00 7.08
N ALA A 31 11.53 28.33 6.95
CA ALA A 31 12.35 28.98 5.94
C ALA A 31 13.86 28.70 6.10
N GLU A 32 14.29 28.42 7.33
CA GLU A 32 15.69 28.17 7.68
C GLU A 32 16.12 26.72 7.43
N LYS A 33 15.17 25.84 7.08
CA LYS A 33 15.40 24.40 6.92
C LYS A 33 15.38 24.01 5.43
N LYS A 34 16.26 23.08 5.06
CA LYS A 34 16.32 22.49 3.71
C LYS A 34 15.51 21.21 3.55
N GLU A 35 15.05 20.64 4.66
CA GLU A 35 14.24 19.42 4.69
C GLU A 35 13.42 19.34 5.99
N VAL A 36 12.33 18.58 5.93
CA VAL A 36 11.51 18.22 7.09
C VAL A 36 11.28 16.71 7.04
N LEU A 37 11.69 16.02 8.10
CA LEU A 37 11.46 14.58 8.24
C LEU A 37 10.01 14.33 8.62
N VAL A 38 9.39 13.36 7.95
CA VAL A 38 8.02 12.92 8.25
C VAL A 38 7.98 11.44 8.52
N GLN A 39 7.20 11.07 9.51
CA GLN A 39 7.00 9.67 9.85
C GLN A 39 5.91 9.08 8.96
N LEU A 40 6.22 7.93 8.37
CA LEU A 40 5.31 7.13 7.57
C LEU A 40 5.17 5.75 8.19
N MET A 41 3.95 5.21 8.14
CA MET A 41 3.69 3.82 8.52
C MET A 41 2.90 3.12 7.42
N ASN A 42 3.41 2.00 6.95
CA ASN A 42 2.68 1.11 6.07
C ASN A 42 1.64 0.34 6.90
N GLN A 43 0.37 0.51 6.55
CA GLN A 43 -0.77 -0.20 7.13
C GLN A 43 -1.42 -1.18 6.14
N GLY A 44 -0.84 -1.36 4.96
CA GLY A 44 -1.20 -2.47 4.08
C GLY A 44 -0.90 -3.80 4.77
N GLY A 45 -1.80 -4.77 4.61
CA GLY A 45 -1.50 -6.15 5.01
C GLY A 45 -0.31 -6.69 4.22
N THR A 46 0.56 -7.46 4.86
CA THR A 46 1.66 -8.15 4.20
C THR A 46 1.09 -9.08 3.13
N PHE A 47 1.37 -8.79 1.85
CA PHE A 47 1.11 -9.73 0.77
C PHE A 47 2.17 -10.83 0.83
N PHE A 48 1.83 -11.98 1.41
CA PHE A 48 2.64 -13.18 1.24
C PHE A 48 2.36 -13.76 -0.16
N THR A 49 3.07 -13.25 -1.16
CA THR A 49 3.55 -14.10 -2.25
C THR A 49 5.07 -13.95 -2.25
N GLY A 50 5.78 -15.05 -2.00
CA GLY A 50 7.15 -15.06 -1.51
C GLY A 50 8.14 -14.22 -2.32
N ALA A 51 8.91 -13.39 -1.60
CA ALA A 51 10.32 -13.07 -1.80
C ALA A 51 10.66 -11.79 -1.01
N VAL A 52 10.86 -11.93 0.30
CA VAL A 52 11.90 -11.16 0.99
C VAL A 52 12.87 -12.21 1.48
N VAL A 53 13.95 -12.37 0.71
CA VAL A 53 15.16 -13.04 1.15
C VAL A 53 15.84 -12.04 2.07
N ASP A 54 15.72 -12.28 3.37
CA ASP A 54 16.75 -11.93 4.33
C ASP A 54 17.50 -13.23 4.68
#